data_AF-B5JHT5-F1
#
_entry.id   AF-B5JHT5-F1
#
_cell.length_a   1.000
_cell.length_b   1.000
_cell.length_c   1.000
_cell.angle_alpha   90.00
_cell.angle_beta   90.00
_cell.angle_gamma   90.00
#
_symmetry.space_group_name_H-M   'P 1'
#
loop_
_entity.id
_entity.type
_entity.pdbx_description
1 polymer ?
#
loop_
_entity_poly.entity_id
_entity_poly.type
_entity_poly.pdbx_seq_one_letter_code
_entity_poly.pdbx_strand_id
1 'polypeptide(L)'
;MTTKKKDMIATFEEGLDKLETIVREMEDGKLPLESLITHYEKGNDLLAQCDVKLKEAEKKIEILKAKTEAGPQFEELETEQ
;
A
#
# COMPACT_ATOMS: atom_id res chain seq x y z
N MET A 1 -25.89 -2.86 -15.27
CA MET A 1 -24.85 -1.83 -15.05
C MET A 1 -23.66 -2.54 -14.44
N THR A 2 -22.64 -2.84 -15.25
CA THR A 2 -21.46 -3.61 -14.83
C THR A 2 -20.49 -2.69 -14.10
N THR A 3 -20.35 -2.90 -12.79
CA THR A 3 -19.42 -2.23 -11.91
C THR A 3 -17.98 -2.54 -12.36
N LYS A 4 -17.30 -1.58 -13.00
CA LYS A 4 -15.84 -1.65 -13.24
C LYS A 4 -15.15 -1.64 -11.87
N LYS A 5 -14.74 -2.81 -11.40
CA LYS A 5 -13.85 -2.99 -10.25
C LYS A 5 -12.55 -2.27 -10.60
N LYS A 6 -12.29 -1.14 -9.94
CA LYS A 6 -11.01 -0.42 -10.04
C LYS A 6 -9.90 -1.43 -9.70
N ASP A 7 -8.98 -1.66 -10.64
CA ASP A 7 -7.90 -2.63 -10.49
C ASP A 7 -7.01 -2.24 -9.31
N MET A 8 -7.27 -2.86 -8.16
CA MET A 8 -6.58 -2.61 -6.90
C MET A 8 -5.42 -3.61 -6.78
N ILE A 9 -4.23 -3.16 -6.41
CA ILE A 9 -3.05 -4.01 -6.22
C ILE A 9 -3.27 -4.93 -5.01
N ALA A 10 -2.97 -6.23 -5.16
CA ALA A 10 -3.12 -7.18 -4.07
C ALA A 10 -1.99 -7.07 -3.04
N THR A 11 -0.77 -6.79 -3.51
CA THR A 11 0.45 -6.65 -2.70
C THR A 11 1.21 -5.36 -3.04
N PHE A 12 2.11 -4.95 -2.16
CA PHE A 12 2.98 -3.78 -2.41
C PHE A 12 3.95 -4.09 -3.55
N GLU A 13 4.53 -5.29 -3.55
CA GLU A 13 5.48 -5.80 -4.53
C GLU A 13 4.87 -5.80 -5.94
N GLU A 14 3.61 -6.24 -6.08
CA GLU A 14 2.88 -6.18 -7.35
C GLU A 14 2.67 -4.73 -7.82
N GLY A 15 2.37 -3.81 -6.90
CA GLY A 15 2.23 -2.39 -7.23
C GLY A 15 3.54 -1.77 -7.70
N LEU A 16 4.64 -2.14 -7.06
CA LEU A 16 5.98 -1.70 -7.42
C LEU A 16 6.39 -2.20 -8.80
N ASP A 17 6.20 -3.50 -9.10
CA ASP A 17 6.50 -4.09 -10.41
C ASP A 17 5.71 -3.41 -11.55
N LYS A 18 4.43 -3.09 -11.30
CA LYS A 18 3.60 -2.36 -12.25
C LYS A 18 4.09 -0.93 -12.46
N LEU A 19 4.49 -0.25 -11.38
CA LEU A 19 5.03 1.11 -11.46
C LEU A 19 6.34 1.14 -12.26
N GLU A 20 7.25 0.18 -12.01
CA GLU A 20 8.48 0.03 -12.78
C GLU A 20 8.21 -0.21 -14.26
N THR A 21 7.22 -1.04 -14.58
CA THR A 21 6.83 -1.30 -15.98
C THR A 21 6.36 -0.02 -16.66
N ILE A 22 5.47 0.73 -16.01
CA ILE A 22 4.97 2.02 -16.53
C ILE A 22 6.11 3.00 -16.76
N VAL A 23 7.03 3.13 -15.79
CA VAL A 23 8.20 4.02 -15.93
C VAL A 23 9.05 3.61 -17.12
N ARG A 24 9.38 2.31 -17.27
CA ARG A 24 10.16 1.81 -18.41
C ARG A 24 9.48 2.09 -19.75
N GLU A 25 8.17 1.92 -19.83
CA GLU A 25 7.40 2.22 -21.06
C GLU A 25 7.40 3.72 -21.39
N MET A 26 7.31 4.59 -20.38
CA MET A 26 7.42 6.03 -20.53
C MET A 26 8.82 6.47 -20.96
N GLU A 27 9.87 5.83 -20.43
CA GLU A 27 11.28 6.13 -20.74
C GLU A 27 11.71 5.67 -22.14
N ASP A 28 11.08 4.63 -22.70
CA ASP A 28 11.38 4.15 -24.07
C ASP A 28 11.09 5.21 -25.15
N GLY A 29 10.27 6.23 -24.84
CA GLY A 29 10.06 7.40 -25.70
C GLY A 29 9.25 7.13 -26.97
N LYS A 30 8.75 5.90 -27.16
CA LYS A 30 7.93 5.51 -28.33
C LYS A 30 6.43 5.67 -28.10
N LEU A 31 6.01 6.03 -26.89
CA LEU A 31 4.60 6.21 -26.55
C LEU A 31 4.05 7.53 -27.13
N PRO A 32 2.88 7.50 -27.81
CA PRO A 32 2.15 8.71 -28.16
C PRO A 32 1.79 9.55 -26.92
N LEU A 33 1.60 10.86 -27.11
CA LEU A 33 1.27 11.78 -26.02
C LEU A 33 0.04 11.35 -25.19
N GLU A 34 -1.04 10.94 -25.85
CA GLU A 34 -2.25 10.43 -25.18
C GLU A 34 -1.95 9.21 -24.30
N SER A 35 -1.07 8.33 -24.77
CA SER A 35 -0.63 7.17 -24.01
C SER A 35 0.23 7.58 -22.80
N LEU A 36 1.11 8.58 -22.95
CA LEU A 36 1.91 9.09 -21.83
C LEU A 36 1.03 9.65 -20.70
N ILE A 37 -0.02 10.41 -21.05
CA ILE A 37 -0.98 10.93 -20.07
C ILE A 37 -1.67 9.77 -19.34
N THR A 38 -2.12 8.77 -20.10
CA THR A 38 -2.77 7.58 -19.52
C THR A 38 -1.83 6.80 -18.58
N HIS A 39 -0.55 6.66 -18.94
CA HIS A 39 0.46 5.99 -18.12
C HIS A 39 0.75 6.78 -16.84
N TYR A 40 0.84 8.11 -16.95
CA TYR A 40 1.01 8.99 -15.80
C TYR A 40 -0.16 8.90 -14.81
N GLU A 41 -1.40 8.94 -15.29
CA GLU A 41 -2.58 8.78 -14.43
C GLU A 41 -2.60 7.43 -13.72
N LYS A 42 -2.29 6.34 -14.45
CA LYS A 42 -2.19 5.00 -13.87
C LYS A 42 -1.07 4.91 -12.84
N GLY A 43 0.09 5.50 -13.12
CA GLY A 43 1.23 5.54 -12.21
C GLY A 43 0.87 6.25 -10.90
N ASN A 44 0.19 7.39 -10.98
CA ASN A 44 -0.28 8.10 -9.79
C ASN A 44 -1.31 7.30 -8.97
N ASP A 45 -2.22 6.58 -9.63
CA ASP A 45 -3.17 5.72 -8.92
C ASP A 45 -2.46 4.56 -8.21
N LEU A 46 -1.51 3.91 -8.89
CA LEU A 46 -0.69 2.84 -8.31
C LEU A 46 0.14 3.34 -7.13
N LEU A 47 0.73 4.53 -7.24
CA LEU A 47 1.50 5.15 -6.17
C LEU A 47 0.63 5.37 -4.92
N ALA A 48 -0.58 5.93 -5.11
CA ALA A 48 -1.52 6.12 -4.02
C ALA A 48 -1.93 4.80 -3.35
N GLN A 49 -2.06 3.72 -4.13
CA GLN A 49 -2.35 2.40 -3.58
C GLN A 49 -1.16 1.82 -2.81
N CYS A 50 0.07 2.00 -3.28
CA CYS A 50 1.29 1.60 -2.59
C CYS A 50 1.42 2.31 -1.23
N ASP A 51 1.15 3.62 -1.19
CA ASP A 51 1.16 4.40 0.06
C ASP A 51 0.18 3.86 1.10
N VAL A 52 -1.01 3.43 0.66
CA VAL A 52 -2.00 2.81 1.56
C VAL A 52 -1.43 1.52 2.15
N LYS A 53 -0.81 0.65 1.34
CA LYS A 53 -0.21 -0.61 1.81
C LYS A 53 0.93 -0.38 2.80
N LEU A 54 1.78 0.62 2.55
CA LEU A 54 2.84 1.00 3.47
C LEU A 54 2.29 1.50 4.81
N LYS A 55 1.28 2.36 4.79
CA LYS A 55 0.61 2.84 6.01
C LYS A 55 -0.06 1.72 6.81
N GLU A 56 -0.69 0.76 6.12
CA GLU A 56 -1.26 -0.43 6.76
C GLU A 56 -0.18 -1.26 7.46
N ALA A 57 0.97 -1.46 6.81
CA ALA A 57 2.10 -2.18 7.37
C ALA A 57 2.71 -1.45 8.58
N GLU A 58 2.95 -0.15 8.48
CA GLU A 58 3.45 0.70 9.56
C GLU A 58 2.53 0.63 10.78
N LYS A 59 1.22 0.84 10.59
CA LYS A 59 0.24 0.74 11.67
C LYS A 59 0.26 -0.63 12.36
N LYS A 60 0.42 -1.71 11.59
CA LYS A 60 0.50 -3.06 12.14
C LYS A 60 1.76 -3.25 13.00
N ILE A 61 2.90 -2.70 12.56
CA ILE A 61 4.14 -2.71 13.34
C ILE A 61 3.97 -1.93 14.65
N GLU A 62 3.38 -0.75 14.60
CA GLU A 62 3.15 0.07 15.81
C GLU A 62 2.24 -0.63 16.82
N ILE A 63 1.19 -1.32 16.37
CA ILE A 63 0.33 -2.13 17.25
C ILE A 63 1.13 -3.28 17.90
N LEU A 64 2.00 -3.95 17.13
CA LEU A 64 2.82 -5.05 17.63
C LEU A 64 3.84 -4.57 18.66
N LYS A 65 4.48 -3.42 18.42
CA LYS A 65 5.39 -2.76 19.38
C LYS A 65 4.67 -2.39 20.67
N ALA A 66 3.52 -1.72 20.57
CA ALA A 66 2.71 -1.37 21.74
C ALA A 66 2.32 -2.61 22.57
N LYS A 67 2.05 -3.75 21.93
CA LYS A 67 1.75 -5.02 22.61
C LYS A 67 3.00 -5.70 23.21
N THR A 68 4.20 -5.40 22.73
CA THR A 68 5.45 -5.95 23.28
C THR A 68 6.05 -5.04 24.37
N GLU A 69 5.85 -3.73 24.27
CA GLU A 69 6.28 -2.74 25.27
C GLU A 69 5.31 -2.63 26.44
N ALA A 70 4.01 -2.82 26.21
CA ALA A 70 3.10 -3.25 27.25
C ALA A 70 3.44 -4.72 27.59
N GLY A 71 4.38 -4.92 28.52
CA GLY A 71 4.56 -6.22 29.18
C GLY A 71 3.20 -6.79 29.64
N PRO A 72 3.10 -8.09 29.92
CA PRO A 72 1.82 -8.72 30.26
C PRO A 72 1.10 -7.84 31.28
N GLN A 73 -0.06 -7.33 30.88
CA GLN A 73 -0.97 -6.67 31.78
C GLN A 73 -1.48 -7.78 32.68
N PHE A 74 -0.66 -8.15 33.67
CA PHE A 74 -1.15 -8.80 34.86
C PHE A 74 -2.12 -7.77 35.42
N GLU A 75 -3.40 -7.98 35.11
CA GLU A 75 -4.48 -7.64 36.01
C GLU A 75 -3.95 -7.97 37.41
N GLU A 76 -3.58 -6.94 38.15
CA GLU A 76 -3.40 -7.05 39.58
C GLU A 76 -4.81 -7.43 40.06
N LEU A 77 -5.04 -8.75 40.11
CA LEU A 77 -6.06 -9.31 40.96
C LEU A 77 -5.64 -8.87 42.35
N GLU A 78 -6.10 -7.70 42.78
CA GLU A 78 -6.28 -7.38 44.18
C GLU A 78 -7.25 -8.43 44.72
N THR A 79 -6.69 -9.60 45.01
CA THR A 79 -7.27 -10.58 45.90
C THR A 79 -7.47 -9.87 47.22
N GLU A 80 -8.74 -9.76 47.57
CA GLU A 80 -9.30 -9.55 48.91
C GLU A 80 -8.28 -9.57 50.06
N GLN A 81 -8.28 -8.48 50.83
CA GLN A 81 -8.18 -8.51 52.30
C GLN A 81 -8.78 -7.24 52.89
#